data_AF-A0A522RXN3-F1
#
_entry.id   AF-A0A522RXN3-F1
#
_cell.length_a   1.000
_cell.length_b   1.000
_cell.length_c   1.000
_cell.angle_alpha   90.00
_cell.angle_beta   90.00
_cell.angle_gamma   90.00
#
_symmetry.space_group_name_H-M   'P 1'
#
loop_
_entity.id
_entity.type
_entity.pdbx_description
1 polymer ?
#
loop_
_entity_poly.entity_id
_entity_poly.type
_entity_poly.pdbx_seq_one_letter_code
_entity_poly.pdbx_strand_id
1 'polypeptide(L)'
;MQGKRVELIPQPGGFQLLNAGEYGKWTDGTWSAMTPNGHGANLSHHEVTEHEDGTITVTPSILVSNRDGPLWHGYLTQGVWREC
;
A
#
# COMPACT_ATOMS: atom_id res chain seq x y z
N MET A 1 -10.68 -6.95 2.69
CA MET A 1 -11.03 -6.40 1.36
C MET A 1 -9.98 -6.84 0.34
N GLN A 2 -10.36 -7.27 -0.87
CA GLN A 2 -9.38 -7.58 -1.92
C GLN A 2 -8.74 -6.28 -2.42
N GLY A 3 -7.42 -6.18 -2.31
CA GLY A 3 -6.65 -5.07 -2.86
C GLY A 3 -6.34 -5.27 -4.34
N LYS A 4 -5.97 -4.18 -5.01
CA LYS A 4 -5.66 -4.16 -6.44
C LYS A 4 -4.26 -3.63 -6.67
N ARG A 5 -3.41 -4.43 -7.33
CA ARG A 5 -2.12 -3.96 -7.82
C ARG A 5 -2.33 -3.02 -9.00
N VAL A 6 -1.63 -1.90 -9.00
CA VAL A 6 -1.55 -0.98 -10.13
C VAL A 6 -0.10 -0.71 -10.50
N GLU A 7 0.12 -0.37 -11.76
CA GLU A 7 1.39 0.16 -12.22
C GLU A 7 1.47 1.64 -11.81
N LEU A 8 2.55 2.01 -11.12
CA LEU A 8 2.79 3.39 -10.72
C LEU A 8 3.77 4.04 -11.68
N ILE A 9 3.27 4.99 -12.45
CA ILE A 9 4.03 5.71 -13.45
C ILE A 9 4.15 7.17 -13.01
N PRO A 10 5.37 7.76 -12.97
CA PRO A 10 5.53 9.18 -12.71
C PRO A 10 4.69 10.00 -13.68
N GLN A 11 3.84 10.90 -13.16
CA GLN A 11 2.99 11.75 -13.99
C GLN A 11 3.65 13.11 -14.21
N PRO A 12 3.55 13.71 -15.41
CA PRO A 12 3.99 15.08 -15.62
C PRO A 12 3.26 16.02 -14.65
N GLY A 13 4.00 16.62 -13.71
CA GLY A 13 3.46 17.57 -12.73
C GLY A 13 2.96 16.98 -11.40
N GLY A 14 3.21 15.69 -11.10
CA GLY A 14 2.85 15.17 -9.77
C GLY A 14 3.05 13.66 -9.56
N PHE A 15 2.47 13.18 -8.46
CA PHE A 15 2.41 11.77 -8.11
C PHE A 15 1.08 11.17 -8.56
N GLN A 16 1.10 9.91 -9.00
CA GLN A 16 -0.12 9.14 -9.23
C GLN A 16 -0.84 8.89 -7.89
N LEU A 17 -2.11 9.32 -7.81
CA LEU A 17 -2.98 9.03 -6.67
C LEU A 17 -3.54 7.62 -6.77
N LEU A 18 -3.34 6.84 -5.71
CA LEU A 18 -3.93 5.51 -5.54
C LEU A 18 -5.36 5.63 -5.03
N ASN A 19 -6.28 4.79 -5.53
CA ASN A 19 -7.62 4.65 -4.93
C ASN A 19 -7.57 3.74 -3.70
N ALA A 20 -8.59 3.84 -2.83
CA ALA A 20 -8.70 3.00 -1.65
C ALA A 20 -8.52 1.50 -1.97
N GLY A 21 -7.60 0.84 -1.27
CA GLY A 21 -7.25 -0.57 -1.48
C GLY A 21 -6.23 -0.85 -2.58
N GLU A 22 -5.83 0.15 -3.37
CA GLU A 22 -4.81 -0.02 -4.40
C GLU A 22 -3.40 0.02 -3.80
N TYR A 23 -2.48 -0.69 -4.45
CA TYR A 23 -1.06 -0.68 -4.12
C TYR A 23 -0.22 -0.84 -5.38
N GLY A 24 1.02 -0.36 -5.36
CA GLY A 24 1.88 -0.40 -6.52
C GLY A 24 3.33 -0.10 -6.20
N LYS A 25 4.20 -0.45 -7.15
CA LYS A 25 5.65 -0.26 -7.07
C LYS A 25 6.06 0.86 -8.00
N TRP A 26 6.75 1.86 -7.47
CA TRP A 26 7.35 2.94 -8.23
C TRP A 26 8.57 2.43 -9.01
N THR A 27 9.03 3.23 -9.98
CA THR A 27 10.19 2.92 -10.82
C THR A 27 11.51 2.88 -10.04
N ASP A 28 11.57 3.50 -8.86
CA ASP A 28 12.71 3.43 -7.94
C ASP A 28 12.69 2.16 -7.06
N GLY A 29 11.67 1.30 -7.22
CA GLY A 29 11.47 0.07 -6.45
C GLY A 29 10.68 0.26 -5.15
N THR A 30 10.36 1.49 -4.77
CA THR A 30 9.59 1.79 -3.55
C THR A 30 8.15 1.34 -3.72
N TRP A 31 7.60 0.69 -2.70
CA TRP A 31 6.17 0.33 -2.66
C TRP A 31 5.34 1.42 -1.99
N SER A 32 4.15 1.66 -2.54
CA SER A 32 3.15 2.54 -1.95
C SER A 32 1.78 1.88 -2.00
N ALA A 33 0.93 2.22 -1.04
CA ALA A 33 -0.41 1.70 -0.95
C ALA A 33 -1.40 2.77 -0.49
N MET A 34 -2.67 2.52 -0.74
CA MET A 34 -3.79 3.25 -0.15
C MET A 34 -4.61 2.25 0.65
N THR A 35 -4.73 2.51 1.94
CA THR A 35 -5.50 1.67 2.87
C THR A 35 -6.97 1.59 2.43
N PRO A 36 -7.73 0.57 2.92
CA PRO A 36 -9.15 0.43 2.57
C PRO A 36 -10.02 1.64 2.90
N ASN A 37 -9.64 2.45 3.90
CA ASN A 37 -10.34 3.68 4.28
C ASN A 37 -9.76 4.95 3.64
N GLY A 38 -8.86 4.83 2.66
CA GLY A 38 -8.40 5.97 1.85
C GLY A 38 -7.25 6.77 2.45
N HIS A 39 -6.46 6.18 3.35
CA HIS A 39 -5.22 6.78 3.84
C HIS A 39 -3.98 6.21 3.17
N GLY A 40 -3.10 7.08 2.69
CA GLY A 40 -1.87 6.71 2.03
C GLY A 40 -0.87 6.04 2.98
N ALA A 41 -0.22 4.99 2.50
CA ALA A 41 0.81 4.25 3.21
C ALA A 41 2.09 4.18 2.36
N ASN A 42 3.19 4.67 2.94
CA ASN A 42 4.53 4.46 2.40
C ASN A 42 5.08 3.15 2.97
N LEU A 43 5.52 2.24 2.09
CA LEU A 43 6.01 0.91 2.46
C LEU A 43 7.53 0.78 2.33
N SER A 44 8.28 1.89 2.22
CA SER A 44 9.74 1.88 2.09
C SER A 44 10.47 1.27 3.29
N HIS A 45 9.81 1.22 4.46
CA HIS A 45 10.35 0.64 5.69
C HIS A 45 9.72 -0.73 6.01
N HIS A 46 9.04 -1.34 5.03
CA HIS A 46 8.44 -2.66 5.16
C HIS A 46 9.17 -3.66 4.29
N GLU A 47 9.12 -4.92 4.70
CA GLU A 47 9.44 -6.03 3.82
C GLU A 47 8.22 -6.34 2.95
N VAL A 48 8.43 -6.34 1.63
CA VAL A 48 7.37 -6.62 0.65
C VAL A 48 7.75 -7.86 -0.16
N THR A 49 6.98 -8.93 0.02
CA THR A 49 7.11 -10.17 -0.76
C THR A 49 6.10 -10.16 -1.91
N GLU A 50 6.60 -10.16 -3.15
CA GLU A 50 5.77 -10.33 -4.35
C GLU A 50 5.47 -11.82 -4.59
N HIS A 51 4.23 -12.13 -4.96
CA HIS A 51 3.78 -13.50 -5.26
C HIS A 51 3.66 -13.72 -6.77
N GLU A 52 3.62 -14.99 -7.18
CA GLU A 52 3.52 -15.39 -8.60
C GLU A 52 2.22 -14.90 -9.27
N ASP A 53 1.15 -14.72 -8.49
CA ASP A 53 -0.14 -14.18 -8.95
C ASP A 53 -0.14 -12.65 -9.09
N GLY A 54 1.01 -12.00 -8.84
CA GLY A 54 1.20 -10.56 -8.88
C GLY A 54 0.76 -9.82 -7.62
N THR A 55 0.18 -10.49 -6.61
CA THR A 55 -0.16 -9.87 -5.33
C THR A 55 1.06 -9.67 -4.45
N ILE A 56 0.90 -9.00 -3.30
CA ILE A 56 1.98 -8.79 -2.33
C ILE A 56 1.56 -9.19 -0.91
N THR A 57 2.57 -9.55 -0.12
CA THR A 57 2.49 -9.60 1.35
C THR A 57 3.43 -8.56 1.93
N VAL A 58 2.96 -7.81 2.93
CA VAL A 58 3.70 -6.74 3.59
C VAL A 58 3.88 -7.08 5.06
N THR A 59 5.13 -7.00 5.54
CA THR A 59 5.51 -7.26 6.93
C THR A 59 6.43 -6.14 7.43
N PRO A 60 6.29 -5.65 8.68
CA PRO A 60 5.23 -5.97 9.66
C PRO A 60 3.87 -5.37 9.27
N SER A 61 2.92 -5.32 10.20
CA SER A 61 1.64 -4.61 10.00
C SER A 61 1.88 -3.16 9.56
N ILE A 62 0.96 -2.66 8.75
CA ILE A 62 0.95 -1.29 8.27
C ILE A 62 0.14 -0.44 9.24
N LEU A 63 0.80 0.52 9.89
CA LEU A 63 0.17 1.55 10.71
C LEU A 63 0.21 2.88 9.95
N VAL A 64 -0.96 3.47 9.74
CA VAL A 64 -1.09 4.84 9.24
C VAL A 64 -1.63 5.70 10.38
N SER A 65 -0.93 6.78 10.69
CA SER A 65 -1.26 7.70 11.78
C SER A 65 -0.97 9.14 11.40
N ASN A 66 -1.64 10.07 12.06
CA ASN A 66 -1.35 11.50 12.00
C ASN A 66 -1.04 12.03 13.41
N ARG A 67 -1.05 13.36 13.58
CA ARG A 67 -0.83 14.02 14.87
C ARG A 67 -1.89 13.65 15.93
N ASP A 68 -3.11 13.36 15.50
CA ASP A 68 -4.28 13.14 16.36
C ASP A 68 -4.47 11.67 16.74
N GLY A 69 -3.80 10.74 16.05
CA GLY A 69 -3.80 9.33 16.40
C GLY A 69 -3.68 8.37 15.21
N PRO A 70 -3.94 7.08 15.45
CA PRO A 70 -4.00 6.07 14.39
C PRO A 70 -5.23 6.30 13.50
N LEU A 71 -5.01 6.29 12.18
CA LEU A 71 -6.04 6.41 11.16
C LEU A 71 -6.43 5.03 10.60
N TRP A 72 -5.47 4.11 10.53
CA TRP A 72 -5.69 2.74 10.11
C TRP A 72 -4.55 1.84 10.57
N HIS A 73 -4.85 0.60 10.97
CA HIS A 73 -3.84 -0.39 11.31
C HIS A 73 -4.26 -1.78 10.83
N GLY A 74 -3.39 -2.46 10.09
CA GLY A 74 -3.71 -3.77 9.58
C GLY A 74 -2.61 -4.43 8.76
N TYR A 75 -3.00 -5.44 7.99
CA TYR A 75 -2.11 -6.27 7.18
C TYR A 75 -2.56 -6.27 5.72
N LEU A 76 -1.57 -6.43 4.83
CA LEU A 76 -1.77 -6.77 3.43
C LEU A 76 -1.08 -8.11 3.18
N THR A 77 -1.85 -9.18 3.00
CA THR A 77 -1.32 -10.54 2.83
C THR A 77 -1.93 -11.16 1.58
N GLN A 78 -1.08 -11.55 0.63
CA GLN A 78 -1.47 -12.06 -0.69
C GLN A 78 -2.54 -11.16 -1.35
N GLY A 79 -2.31 -9.84 -1.29
CA GLY A 79 -3.22 -8.84 -1.86
C GLY A 79 -4.52 -8.62 -1.08
N VAL A 80 -4.73 -9.28 0.06
CA VAL A 80 -5.93 -9.11 0.90
C VAL A 80 -5.63 -8.17 2.07
N TRP A 81 -6.40 -7.08 2.16
CA TRP A 81 -6.40 -6.18 3.30
C TRP A 81 -7.22 -6.73 4.46
N ARG A 82 -6.65 -6.70 5.67
CA ARG A 82 -7.32 -7.03 6.94
C ARG A 82 -6.95 -6.03 8.01
N GLU A 83 -7.94 -5.53 8.73
CA GLU A 83 -7.74 -4.64 9.89
C GLU A 83 -7.42 -5.47 11.15
N CYS A 84 -6.66 -4.89 12.07
CA CYS A 84 -6.34 -5.49 13.38
C CYS A 84 -7.49 -5.37 14.38
#